data_AF-A0A8T6YHL1-F1
#
_entry.id   AF-A0A8T6YHL1-F1
#
_cell.length_a   1.000
_cell.length_b   1.000
_cell.length_c   1.000
_cell.angle_alpha   90.00
_cell.angle_beta   90.00
_cell.angle_gamma   90.00
#
_symmetry.space_group_name_H-M   'P 1'
#
loop_
_entity.id
_entity.type
_entity.pdbx_description
1 polymer ?
#
loop_
_entity_poly.entity_id
_entity_poly.type
_entity_poly.pdbx_seq_one_letter_code
_entity_poly.pdbx_strand_id
1 'polypeptide(L)'
;MSIIRNTLIVGIFLTGLVLTGGCVDTNEKLPGAAQEQSSLPTGNLPENVSSVKVNNPAEMIQLETYDGGFFSIKKPAGWEIVTAGSCSTFSFLIRDKDAPETQIFFFGEVGPVYLTDGQKTVDKQYMDLGGYPIIWYEMPVIDPLTPENFLTQFHLIAQTKIAKNFMQQTPELKDIEIISSNKTQSIVLGDTKIIRALFTQDGKLAEGQFYVTVAPLLPASGSPGSGIGYAFSFIGISAKKDEFKTMQGKLTEGIGSFSLSQSYVNNCLAQQAQATQGVLRAGKTLSETSDIIISSWENRDRADDIISEKRSDVILGNDRVYDPDTKEVYEIPNGFYDDYNINRQKFDMDNLQKLPDNDWDLWTSATLDGNKIH
;
A
#
# COMPACT_ATOMS: atom_id res chain seq x y z
N MET A 1 43.82 24.05 31.37
CA MET A 1 42.48 23.78 31.91
C MET A 1 41.61 23.38 30.73
N SER A 2 41.54 22.08 30.44
CA SER A 2 40.84 21.51 29.28
C SER A 2 39.63 20.72 29.81
N ILE A 3 38.43 21.10 29.40
CA ILE A 3 37.17 20.48 29.84
C ILE A 3 36.79 19.45 28.78
N ILE A 4 36.92 18.18 29.13
CA ILE A 4 36.45 17.03 28.35
C ILE A 4 34.95 16.88 28.64
N ARG A 5 34.11 17.01 27.61
CA ARG A 5 32.68 16.67 27.64
C ARG A 5 32.56 15.14 27.51
N ASN A 6 32.13 14.48 28.58
CA ASN A 6 31.72 13.08 28.54
C ASN A 6 30.27 12.98 28.05
N THR A 7 30.07 12.37 26.89
CA THR A 7 28.76 11.92 26.39
C THR A 7 28.46 10.56 27.01
N LEU A 8 27.46 10.49 27.88
CA LEU A 8 27.01 9.24 28.49
C LEU A 8 25.91 8.63 27.60
N ILE A 9 26.23 7.53 26.92
CA ILE A 9 25.25 6.69 26.21
C ILE A 9 24.64 5.75 27.25
N VAL A 10 23.36 5.91 27.55
CA VAL A 10 22.61 5.01 28.42
C VAL A 10 22.02 3.90 27.55
N GLY A 11 22.65 2.72 27.57
CA GLY A 11 22.12 1.49 27.00
C GLY A 11 21.17 0.80 27.98
N ILE A 12 19.93 0.56 27.58
CA ILE A 12 18.94 -0.20 28.34
C ILE A 12 19.24 -1.70 28.13
N PHE A 13 19.61 -2.41 29.20
CA PHE A 13 19.80 -3.86 29.20
C PHE A 13 18.46 -4.57 29.47
N LEU A 14 17.96 -5.33 28.49
CA LEU A 14 16.88 -6.31 28.69
C LEU A 14 17.52 -7.71 28.78
N THR A 15 17.57 -8.31 29.96
CA THR A 15 18.04 -9.69 30.13
C THR A 15 16.90 -10.67 29.82
N GLY A 16 17.01 -11.38 28.70
CA GLY A 16 16.11 -12.47 28.31
C GLY A 16 16.49 -13.81 28.96
N LEU A 17 15.50 -14.51 29.51
CA LEU A 17 15.61 -15.88 30.02
C LEU A 17 15.34 -16.85 28.86
N VAL A 18 16.34 -17.66 28.48
CA VAL A 18 16.22 -18.70 27.45
C VAL A 18 15.84 -20.02 28.13
N LEU A 19 14.71 -20.60 27.73
CA LEU A 19 14.36 -21.99 28.06
C LEU A 19 14.46 -22.83 26.78
N THR A 20 15.40 -23.77 26.79
CA THR A 20 15.66 -24.74 25.72
C THR A 20 14.83 -26.01 25.92
N GLY A 21 14.24 -26.48 24.83
CA GLY A 21 13.72 -27.85 24.66
C GLY A 21 12.92 -27.89 23.37
N GLY A 22 13.07 -28.81 22.43
CA GLY A 22 13.86 -30.03 22.26
C GLY A 22 13.26 -30.67 21.00
N CYS A 23 14.08 -31.07 20.04
CA CYS A 23 13.62 -31.63 18.75
C CYS A 23 12.93 -32.99 18.93
N VAL A 24 11.88 -33.25 18.14
CA VAL A 24 11.40 -34.60 17.81
C VAL A 24 11.10 -34.65 16.32
N ASP A 25 11.85 -35.48 15.61
CA ASP A 25 11.61 -35.92 14.24
C ASP A 25 10.47 -36.96 14.21
N THR A 26 9.52 -36.80 13.29
CA THR A 26 8.74 -37.92 12.76
C THR A 26 8.51 -37.74 11.26
N ASN A 27 9.25 -38.51 10.49
CA ASN A 27 8.95 -38.87 9.11
C ASN A 27 7.67 -39.73 9.09
N GLU A 28 6.63 -39.29 8.39
CA GLU A 28 5.58 -40.20 7.95
C GLU A 28 5.16 -39.89 6.51
N LYS A 29 5.21 -40.94 5.69
CA LYS A 29 5.07 -40.96 4.23
C LYS A 29 3.65 -41.44 3.95
N LEU A 30 2.80 -40.62 3.31
CA LEU A 30 1.48 -41.04 2.81
C LEU A 30 1.49 -41.25 1.28
N PRO A 31 0.70 -42.19 0.75
CA PRO A 31 0.80 -42.67 -0.62
C PRO A 31 -0.01 -41.83 -1.63
N GLY A 32 0.37 -41.96 -2.90
CA GLY A 32 -0.08 -41.14 -4.02
C GLY A 32 -1.58 -41.19 -4.34
N ALA A 33 -2.05 -40.08 -4.89
CA ALA A 33 -3.34 -39.94 -5.55
C ALA A 33 -3.12 -39.69 -7.05
N ALA A 34 -3.89 -40.42 -7.85
CA ALA A 34 -3.82 -40.50 -9.30
C ALA A 34 -4.13 -39.15 -9.98
N GLN A 35 -3.46 -38.91 -11.11
CA GLN A 35 -3.83 -37.85 -12.04
C GLN A 35 -5.04 -38.27 -12.86
N GLU A 36 -6.11 -37.49 -12.81
CA GLU A 36 -7.25 -37.60 -13.71
C GLU A 36 -7.29 -36.33 -14.58
N GLN A 37 -6.95 -36.51 -15.86
CA GLN A 37 -7.02 -35.47 -16.90
C GLN A 37 -8.48 -35.31 -17.34
N SER A 38 -9.09 -34.14 -17.13
CA SER A 38 -10.34 -33.77 -17.80
C SER A 38 -10.05 -32.83 -18.98
N SER A 39 -10.19 -33.34 -20.19
CA SER A 39 -10.19 -32.57 -21.43
C SER A 39 -11.58 -31.98 -21.68
N LEU A 40 -11.66 -30.66 -21.86
CA LEU A 40 -12.85 -29.97 -22.38
C LEU A 40 -12.63 -29.61 -23.86
N PRO A 41 -13.65 -29.68 -24.74
CA PRO A 41 -13.48 -29.53 -26.17
C PRO A 41 -13.43 -28.06 -26.60
N THR A 42 -12.52 -27.76 -27.52
CA THR A 42 -12.38 -26.47 -28.22
C THR A 42 -13.52 -26.28 -29.22
N GLY A 43 -14.42 -25.33 -28.94
CA GLY A 43 -15.40 -24.82 -29.89
C GLY A 43 -14.91 -23.50 -30.50
N ASN A 44 -14.80 -23.44 -31.83
CA ASN A 44 -14.39 -22.26 -32.59
C ASN A 44 -15.46 -21.16 -32.53
N LEU A 45 -15.07 -19.95 -32.14
CA LEU A 45 -15.85 -18.71 -32.36
C LEU A 45 -15.30 -18.01 -33.61
N PRO A 46 -16.16 -17.46 -34.50
CA PRO A 46 -15.72 -16.83 -35.74
C PRO A 46 -15.04 -15.48 -35.50
N GLU A 47 -13.92 -15.28 -36.18
CA GLU A 47 -13.21 -14.01 -36.31
C GLU A 47 -14.09 -12.98 -37.05
N ASN A 48 -14.33 -11.82 -36.43
CA ASN A 48 -14.10 -10.48 -37.00
C ASN A 48 -14.84 -9.42 -36.16
N VAL A 49 -14.17 -8.89 -35.14
CA VAL A 49 -14.45 -7.55 -34.61
C VAL A 49 -13.12 -6.82 -34.66
N SER A 50 -13.04 -5.82 -35.53
CA SER A 50 -11.90 -4.91 -35.58
C SER A 50 -11.86 -4.12 -34.28
N SER A 51 -11.05 -4.59 -33.33
CA SER A 51 -10.74 -3.86 -32.12
C SER A 51 -9.93 -2.61 -32.48
N VAL A 52 -10.50 -1.45 -32.19
CA VAL A 52 -9.73 -0.21 -32.08
C VAL A 52 -8.65 -0.48 -31.03
N LYS A 53 -7.37 -0.41 -31.42
CA LYS A 53 -6.24 -0.48 -30.48
C LYS A 53 -6.30 0.73 -29.55
N VAL A 54 -6.95 0.56 -28.41
CA VAL A 54 -6.67 1.38 -27.23
C VAL A 54 -5.30 0.93 -26.74
N ASN A 55 -4.29 1.79 -26.88
CA ASN A 55 -2.95 1.50 -26.35
C ASN A 55 -3.07 1.30 -24.84
N ASN A 56 -2.87 0.08 -24.38
CA ASN A 56 -3.00 -0.26 -22.97
C ASN A 56 -1.80 0.31 -22.19
N PRO A 57 -1.97 1.18 -21.18
CA PRO A 57 -0.86 1.79 -20.43
C PRO A 57 0.17 0.80 -19.86
N ALA A 58 -0.22 -0.45 -19.60
CA ALA A 58 0.68 -1.53 -19.13
C ALA A 58 1.72 -1.93 -20.16
N GLU A 59 1.40 -1.85 -21.46
CA GLU A 59 2.36 -2.16 -22.52
C GLU A 59 3.46 -1.10 -22.62
N MET A 60 3.32 0.04 -21.94
CA MET A 60 4.27 1.16 -21.99
C MET A 60 5.28 1.19 -20.84
N ILE A 61 5.15 0.38 -19.79
CA ILE A 61 6.07 0.41 -18.65
C ILE A 61 7.09 -0.72 -18.75
N GLN A 62 8.28 -0.38 -19.24
CA GLN A 62 9.44 -1.25 -19.20
C GLN A 62 10.12 -1.15 -17.84
N LEU A 63 10.47 -2.29 -17.25
CA LEU A 63 11.24 -2.34 -16.01
C LEU A 63 12.73 -2.39 -16.33
N GLU A 64 13.52 -1.63 -15.57
CA GLU A 64 14.97 -1.67 -15.59
C GLU A 64 15.53 -2.11 -14.23
N THR A 65 16.67 -2.80 -14.25
CA THR A 65 17.37 -3.16 -13.01
C THR A 65 18.07 -1.93 -12.45
N TYR A 66 17.78 -1.60 -11.21
CA TYR A 66 18.51 -0.64 -10.41
C TYR A 66 19.40 -1.38 -9.40
N ASP A 67 20.68 -1.01 -9.39
CA ASP A 67 21.66 -1.50 -8.40
C ASP A 67 22.01 -0.36 -7.44
N GLY A 68 21.54 -0.48 -6.19
CA GLY A 68 21.84 0.44 -5.10
C GLY A 68 23.08 0.05 -4.28
N GLY A 69 23.88 -0.89 -4.77
CA GLY A 69 25.12 -1.37 -4.17
C GLY A 69 24.90 -2.49 -3.16
N PHE A 70 24.10 -2.24 -2.11
CA PHE A 70 23.74 -3.27 -1.13
C PHE A 70 22.36 -3.89 -1.37
N PHE A 71 21.61 -3.35 -2.32
CA PHE A 71 20.32 -3.88 -2.74
C PHE A 71 20.17 -3.74 -4.25
N SER A 72 19.33 -4.57 -4.85
CA SER A 72 18.89 -4.40 -6.23
C SER A 72 17.38 -4.52 -6.31
N ILE A 73 16.80 -3.86 -7.31
CA ILE A 73 15.35 -3.89 -7.57
C ILE A 73 15.09 -3.57 -9.03
N LYS A 74 14.08 -4.20 -9.63
CA LYS A 74 13.50 -3.74 -10.90
C LYS A 74 12.54 -2.60 -10.62
N LYS A 75 12.67 -1.51 -11.36
CA LYS A 75 11.76 -0.36 -11.27
C LYS A 75 11.32 0.06 -12.68
N PRO A 76 10.17 0.75 -12.83
CA PRO A 76 9.84 1.41 -14.08
C PRO A 76 10.99 2.31 -14.58
N ALA A 77 11.26 2.22 -15.88
CA ALA A 77 12.29 3.01 -16.53
C ALA A 77 11.98 4.51 -16.39
N GLY A 78 13.01 5.30 -16.06
CA GLY A 78 12.87 6.75 -15.87
C GLY A 78 12.25 7.21 -14.55
N TRP A 79 11.72 6.31 -13.72
CA TRP A 79 11.23 6.68 -12.38
C TRP A 79 12.39 6.95 -11.42
N GLU A 80 12.18 7.91 -10.52
CA GLU A 80 13.15 8.24 -9.46
C GLU A 80 13.09 7.18 -8.35
N ILE A 81 14.24 6.87 -7.74
CA ILE A 81 14.30 6.08 -6.50
C ILE A 81 15.01 6.89 -5.40
N VAL A 82 14.34 7.01 -4.27
CA VAL A 82 14.86 7.64 -3.04
C VAL A 82 14.96 6.57 -1.96
N THR A 83 16.07 6.54 -1.22
CA THR A 83 16.27 5.63 -0.11
C THR A 83 16.50 6.40 1.19
N ALA A 84 16.14 5.78 2.31
CA ALA A 84 16.33 6.33 3.64
C ALA A 84 16.55 5.21 4.66
N GLY A 85 17.12 5.58 5.80
CA GLY A 85 17.38 4.65 6.90
C GLY A 85 18.42 3.59 6.56
N SER A 86 18.57 2.66 7.49
CA SER A 86 19.45 1.51 7.36
C SER A 86 18.92 0.36 8.20
N CYS A 87 19.38 -0.84 7.87
CA CYS A 87 19.00 -2.05 8.59
C CYS A 87 17.46 -2.17 8.69
N SER A 88 16.87 -2.22 9.89
CA SER A 88 15.43 -2.41 10.05
C SER A 88 14.59 -1.20 9.62
N THR A 89 15.19 -0.01 9.64
CA THR A 89 14.57 1.24 9.17
C THR A 89 14.78 1.49 7.67
N PHE A 90 15.53 0.62 6.98
CA PHE A 90 15.78 0.81 5.55
C PHE A 90 14.46 0.91 4.80
N SER A 91 14.35 1.95 3.98
CA SER A 91 13.14 2.32 3.27
C SER A 91 13.48 2.84 1.88
N PHE A 92 12.58 2.63 0.93
CA PHE A 92 12.69 3.22 -0.39
C PHE A 92 11.34 3.69 -0.92
N LEU A 93 11.41 4.64 -1.84
CA LEU A 93 10.30 5.13 -2.63
C LEU A 93 10.76 5.21 -4.07
N ILE A 94 10.02 4.56 -4.97
CA ILE A 94 10.17 4.66 -6.41
C ILE A 94 8.93 5.35 -6.94
N ARG A 95 9.09 6.44 -7.70
CA ARG A 95 7.96 7.30 -8.08
C ARG A 95 8.10 7.87 -9.48
N ASP A 96 6.96 8.00 -10.16
CA ASP A 96 6.87 8.79 -11.37
C ASP A 96 6.91 10.29 -11.02
N LYS A 97 7.90 11.01 -11.55
CA LYS A 97 8.06 12.45 -11.28
C LYS A 97 6.88 13.29 -11.79
N ASP A 98 6.18 12.85 -12.84
CA ASP A 98 5.09 13.59 -13.47
C ASP A 98 3.71 13.16 -12.92
N ALA A 99 3.66 12.00 -12.26
CA ALA A 99 2.49 11.45 -11.58
C ALA A 99 2.87 10.91 -10.18
N PRO A 100 3.08 11.78 -9.17
CA PRO A 100 3.51 11.39 -7.83
C PRO A 100 2.60 10.36 -7.11
N GLU A 101 1.34 10.31 -7.51
CA GLU A 101 0.34 9.33 -7.11
C GLU A 101 0.64 7.90 -7.59
N THR A 102 1.57 7.77 -8.54
CA THR A 102 2.01 6.53 -9.15
C THR A 102 3.41 6.16 -8.66
N GLN A 103 3.46 5.11 -7.83
CA GLN A 103 4.63 4.84 -6.98
C GLN A 103 4.67 3.39 -6.46
N ILE A 104 5.87 3.00 -6.03
CA ILE A 104 6.17 1.78 -5.27
C ILE A 104 6.94 2.24 -4.03
N PHE A 105 6.56 1.82 -2.84
CA PHE A 105 7.32 2.14 -1.64
C PHE A 105 7.41 0.97 -0.66
N PHE A 106 8.45 1.03 0.16
CA PHE A 106 8.66 0.18 1.31
C PHE A 106 9.22 1.02 2.45
N PHE A 107 8.54 1.00 3.60
CA PHE A 107 9.07 1.48 4.86
C PHE A 107 9.26 0.29 5.81
N GLY A 108 10.50 0.02 6.21
CA GLY A 108 10.79 -1.06 7.15
C GLY A 108 10.15 -0.83 8.52
N GLU A 109 10.19 0.40 9.00
CA GLU A 109 9.56 0.85 10.24
C GLU A 109 8.97 2.25 10.06
N VAL A 110 7.75 2.47 10.55
CA VAL A 110 7.14 3.79 10.70
C VAL A 110 6.67 3.96 12.13
N GLY A 111 7.25 4.91 12.85
CA GLY A 111 6.91 5.16 14.25
C GLY A 111 8.05 5.80 15.05
N PRO A 112 7.89 5.87 16.38
CA PRO A 112 6.73 5.39 17.14
C PRO A 112 5.50 6.28 16.94
N VAL A 113 4.30 5.69 16.96
CA VAL A 113 3.01 6.39 17.08
C VAL A 113 2.48 6.23 18.49
N TYR A 114 1.68 7.17 18.97
CA TYR A 114 1.00 7.03 20.26
C TYR A 114 -0.18 6.07 20.17
N LEU A 115 -0.40 5.30 21.22
CA LEU A 115 -1.55 4.39 21.32
C LEU A 115 -2.76 5.02 22.01
N THR A 116 -2.59 6.14 22.71
CA THR A 116 -3.67 6.86 23.40
C THR A 116 -3.36 8.36 23.51
N ASP A 117 -4.40 9.20 23.52
CA ASP A 117 -4.28 10.64 23.81
C ASP A 117 -3.79 10.92 25.23
N GLY A 118 -4.20 10.07 26.19
CA GLY A 118 -3.80 10.20 27.59
C GLY A 118 -2.28 10.11 27.75
N GLN A 119 -1.65 9.16 27.07
CA GLN A 119 -0.19 9.02 27.12
C GLN A 119 0.53 10.19 26.44
N LYS A 120 0.03 10.68 25.31
CA LYS A 120 0.58 11.87 24.64
C LYS A 120 0.48 13.10 25.55
N THR A 121 -0.60 13.23 26.32
CA THR A 121 -0.77 14.29 27.32
C THR A 121 0.24 14.18 28.46
N VAL A 122 0.49 12.97 28.96
CA VAL A 122 1.53 12.71 29.99
C VAL A 122 2.90 13.14 29.49
N ASP A 123 3.27 12.77 28.26
CA ASP A 123 4.56 13.13 27.67
C ASP A 123 4.69 14.66 27.51
N LYS A 124 3.61 15.34 27.10
CA LYS A 124 3.58 16.81 27.06
C LYS A 124 3.83 17.42 28.43
N GLN A 125 3.08 16.98 29.45
CA GLN A 125 3.21 17.49 30.81
C GLN A 125 4.61 17.24 31.38
N TYR A 126 5.18 16.07 31.12
CA TYR A 126 6.55 15.75 31.50
C TYR A 126 7.55 16.75 30.91
N MET A 127 7.44 17.06 29.62
CA MET A 127 8.31 18.07 28.99
C MET A 127 8.05 19.49 29.51
N ASP A 128 6.79 19.88 29.72
CA ASP A 128 6.41 21.20 30.25
C ASP A 128 6.98 21.43 31.68
N LEU A 129 7.12 20.37 32.47
CA LEU A 129 7.71 20.40 33.82
C LEU A 129 9.26 20.35 33.84
N GLY A 130 9.90 20.44 32.67
CA GLY A 130 11.37 20.41 32.54
C GLY A 130 11.98 19.02 32.34
N GLY A 131 11.16 18.03 31.99
CA GLY A 131 11.62 16.70 31.57
C GLY A 131 12.39 16.72 30.24
N TYR A 132 13.02 15.60 29.90
CA TYR A 132 13.73 15.47 28.63
C TYR A 132 12.77 15.49 27.43
N PRO A 133 13.19 16.01 26.26
CA PRO A 133 12.37 15.97 25.06
C PRO A 133 11.99 14.55 24.65
N ILE A 134 10.69 14.31 24.44
CA ILE A 134 10.18 13.11 23.79
C ILE A 134 10.26 13.34 22.27
N ILE A 135 11.23 12.70 21.63
CA ILE A 135 11.60 13.00 20.24
C ILE A 135 10.51 12.68 19.21
N TRP A 136 9.51 11.87 19.58
CA TRP A 136 8.37 11.49 18.74
C TRP A 136 7.07 12.21 19.12
N TYR A 137 7.11 13.24 19.96
CA TYR A 137 5.90 13.89 20.45
C TYR A 137 4.97 14.43 19.34
N GLU A 138 5.54 14.82 18.19
CA GLU A 138 4.74 15.27 17.04
C GLU A 138 3.95 14.15 16.34
N MET A 139 4.28 12.89 16.58
CA MET A 139 3.60 11.75 15.98
C MET A 139 2.15 11.63 16.44
N PRO A 140 1.22 11.19 15.56
CA PRO A 140 -0.19 11.10 15.89
C PRO A 140 -0.50 9.98 16.89
N VAL A 141 -1.73 10.01 17.40
CA VAL A 141 -2.33 8.91 18.16
C VAL A 141 -3.09 8.02 17.20
N ILE A 142 -2.79 6.73 17.19
CA ILE A 142 -3.50 5.74 16.37
C ILE A 142 -4.14 4.73 17.32
N ASP A 143 -5.42 4.95 17.60
CA ASP A 143 -6.21 4.19 18.57
C ASP A 143 -7.57 3.78 17.97
N PRO A 144 -7.88 2.47 17.85
CA PRO A 144 -6.97 1.35 18.07
C PRO A 144 -5.85 1.30 17.04
N LEU A 145 -4.68 0.77 17.42
CA LEU A 145 -3.60 0.48 16.47
C LEU A 145 -3.96 -0.74 15.61
N THR A 146 -4.58 -0.47 14.46
CA THR A 146 -4.90 -1.45 13.42
C THR A 146 -4.27 -1.04 12.09
N PRO A 147 -4.04 -1.98 11.14
CA PRO A 147 -3.59 -1.66 9.79
C PRO A 147 -4.44 -0.59 9.08
N GLU A 148 -5.76 -0.66 9.23
CA GLU A 148 -6.68 0.32 8.63
C GLU A 148 -6.56 1.72 9.25
N ASN A 149 -6.54 1.80 10.58
CA ASN A 149 -6.40 3.08 11.27
C ASN A 149 -5.02 3.69 11.02
N PHE A 150 -3.99 2.86 10.93
CA PHE A 150 -2.66 3.30 10.55
C PHE A 150 -2.66 3.90 9.15
N LEU A 151 -3.22 3.20 8.16
CA LEU A 151 -3.24 3.67 6.77
C LEU A 151 -4.04 4.97 6.62
N THR A 152 -5.25 5.04 7.20
CA THR A 152 -6.13 6.22 7.12
C THR A 152 -5.51 7.45 7.79
N GLN A 153 -4.72 7.27 8.85
CA GLN A 153 -4.02 8.35 9.55
C GLN A 153 -2.58 8.57 9.09
N PHE A 154 -2.07 7.80 8.12
CA PHE A 154 -0.68 7.90 7.68
C PHE A 154 -0.33 9.32 7.19
N HIS A 155 -1.27 10.02 6.58
CA HIS A 155 -1.10 11.41 6.16
C HIS A 155 -0.69 12.34 7.30
N LEU A 156 -1.14 12.09 8.55
CA LEU A 156 -0.71 12.86 9.72
C LEU A 156 0.76 12.60 10.05
N ILE A 157 1.22 11.35 9.91
CA ILE A 157 2.63 10.97 10.06
C ILE A 157 3.47 11.62 8.97
N ALA A 158 3.04 11.53 7.70
CA ALA A 158 3.77 12.03 6.55
C ALA A 158 4.02 13.55 6.59
N GLN A 159 3.18 14.30 7.30
CA GLN A 159 3.29 15.76 7.49
C GLN A 159 4.23 16.16 8.64
N THR A 160 4.66 15.22 9.48
CA THR A 160 5.58 15.48 10.60
C THR A 160 6.98 15.87 10.09
N LYS A 161 7.73 16.62 10.90
CA LYS A 161 9.12 16.97 10.57
C LYS A 161 10.01 15.73 10.60
N ILE A 162 9.74 14.77 11.46
CA ILE A 162 10.40 13.46 11.54
C ILE A 162 10.29 12.76 10.20
N ALA A 163 9.08 12.62 9.66
CA ALA A 163 8.87 11.97 8.37
C ALA A 163 9.58 12.71 7.24
N LYS A 164 9.42 14.04 7.14
CA LYS A 164 10.06 14.84 6.08
C LYS A 164 11.60 14.87 6.20
N ASN A 165 12.15 14.79 7.40
CA ASN A 165 13.60 14.68 7.60
C ASN A 165 14.13 13.29 7.29
N PHE A 166 13.33 12.24 7.54
CA PHE A 166 13.68 10.87 7.20
C PHE A 166 13.67 10.65 5.68
N MET A 167 12.59 11.05 5.03
CA MET A 167 12.43 10.99 3.58
C MET A 167 11.57 12.17 3.13
N GLN A 168 12.18 13.19 2.52
CA GLN A 168 11.47 14.41 2.13
C GLN A 168 10.23 14.14 1.25
N GLN A 169 10.31 13.10 0.43
CA GLN A 169 9.27 12.69 -0.52
C GLN A 169 8.25 11.68 0.05
N THR A 170 8.20 11.44 1.38
CA THR A 170 7.23 10.52 1.99
C THR A 170 5.82 10.71 1.40
N PRO A 171 5.18 9.65 0.88
CA PRO A 171 3.82 9.71 0.34
C PRO A 171 2.86 10.34 1.36
N GLU A 172 1.92 11.17 0.91
CA GLU A 172 0.96 11.78 1.84
C GLU A 172 -0.26 10.90 2.04
N LEU A 173 -0.73 10.20 1.01
CA LEU A 173 -1.87 9.26 1.10
C LEU A 173 -3.07 9.88 1.85
N LYS A 174 -3.57 11.01 1.36
CA LYS A 174 -4.70 11.73 1.96
C LYS A 174 -6.02 11.07 1.59
N ASP A 175 -7.06 11.36 2.37
CA ASP A 175 -8.45 11.00 2.03
C ASP A 175 -8.64 9.52 1.67
N ILE A 176 -8.01 8.64 2.47
CA ILE A 176 -8.07 7.19 2.26
C ILE A 176 -9.52 6.69 2.38
N GLU A 177 -10.01 6.09 1.31
CA GLU A 177 -11.28 5.36 1.24
C GLU A 177 -10.96 3.87 1.04
N ILE A 178 -11.13 3.07 2.10
CA ILE A 178 -10.85 1.63 2.05
C ILE A 178 -11.93 0.93 1.24
N ILE A 179 -11.50 0.23 0.18
CA ILE A 179 -12.36 -0.60 -0.67
C ILE A 179 -12.43 -2.01 -0.09
N SER A 180 -11.27 -2.60 0.24
CA SER A 180 -11.22 -3.91 0.87
C SER A 180 -10.03 -4.04 1.81
N SER A 181 -10.17 -4.90 2.81
CA SER A 181 -9.17 -5.11 3.85
C SER A 181 -9.16 -6.57 4.29
N ASN A 182 -8.13 -7.30 3.89
CA ASN A 182 -8.04 -8.73 4.09
C ASN A 182 -6.89 -9.06 5.04
N LYS A 183 -7.18 -9.88 6.05
CA LYS A 183 -6.15 -10.43 6.93
C LYS A 183 -5.22 -11.34 6.13
N THR A 184 -3.93 -11.18 6.35
CA THR A 184 -2.91 -12.01 5.69
C THR A 184 -1.84 -12.44 6.70
N GLN A 185 -0.97 -13.35 6.28
CA GLN A 185 0.15 -13.78 7.10
C GLN A 185 1.19 -12.68 7.20
N SER A 186 1.69 -12.49 8.42
CA SER A 186 2.80 -11.61 8.69
C SER A 186 4.09 -12.38 8.78
N ILE A 187 5.15 -11.77 8.26
CA ILE A 187 6.51 -12.28 8.38
C ILE A 187 7.16 -11.80 9.70
N VAL A 188 6.57 -10.79 10.34
CA VAL A 188 6.95 -10.20 11.64
C VAL A 188 5.78 -10.26 12.62
N LEU A 189 6.02 -10.23 13.93
CA LEU A 189 4.93 -10.25 14.90
C LEU A 189 4.10 -8.96 14.81
N GLY A 190 2.79 -9.07 14.60
CA GLY A 190 1.86 -7.95 14.54
C GLY A 190 0.53 -8.31 13.87
N ASP A 191 -0.43 -7.39 13.91
CA ASP A 191 -1.64 -7.50 13.07
C ASP A 191 -1.29 -7.05 11.66
N THR A 192 -1.71 -7.81 10.65
CA THR A 192 -1.26 -7.61 9.27
C THR A 192 -2.39 -7.80 8.29
N LYS A 193 -2.52 -6.83 7.39
CA LYS A 193 -3.53 -6.83 6.34
C LYS A 193 -2.95 -6.34 5.03
N ILE A 194 -3.58 -6.83 3.97
CA ILE A 194 -3.52 -6.22 2.66
C ILE A 194 -4.80 -5.41 2.45
N ILE A 195 -4.63 -4.13 2.14
CA ILE A 195 -5.70 -3.15 2.03
C ILE A 195 -5.69 -2.60 0.61
N ARG A 196 -6.84 -2.61 -0.06
CA ARG A 196 -7.06 -1.85 -1.29
C ARG A 196 -7.81 -0.57 -0.94
N ALA A 197 -7.33 0.56 -1.42
CA ALA A 197 -7.95 1.85 -1.12
C ALA A 197 -7.83 2.84 -2.27
N LEU A 198 -8.79 3.77 -2.32
CA LEU A 198 -8.65 5.04 -3.02
C LEU A 198 -8.01 6.06 -2.10
N PHE A 199 -7.26 7.00 -2.67
CA PHE A 199 -6.64 8.08 -1.92
C PHE A 199 -6.28 9.25 -2.82
N THR A 200 -5.96 10.37 -2.20
CA THR A 200 -5.49 11.57 -2.88
C THR A 200 -4.01 11.78 -2.62
N GLN A 201 -3.25 12.01 -3.68
CA GLN A 201 -1.85 12.45 -3.63
C GLN A 201 -1.72 13.70 -4.51
N ASP A 202 -1.22 14.78 -3.91
CA ASP A 202 -1.06 16.07 -4.58
C ASP A 202 -2.35 16.56 -5.29
N GLY A 203 -3.50 16.29 -4.67
CA GLY A 203 -4.82 16.66 -5.20
C GLY A 203 -5.36 15.76 -6.31
N LYS A 204 -4.64 14.69 -6.67
CA LYS A 204 -5.06 13.73 -7.70
C LYS A 204 -5.52 12.42 -7.07
N LEU A 205 -6.62 11.88 -7.60
CA LEU A 205 -7.18 10.60 -7.17
C LEU A 205 -6.35 9.43 -7.70
N ALA A 206 -6.06 8.50 -6.80
CA ALA A 206 -5.32 7.28 -7.09
C ALA A 206 -5.92 6.08 -6.39
N GLU A 207 -5.53 4.91 -6.87
CA GLU A 207 -5.86 3.61 -6.29
C GLU A 207 -4.57 2.87 -5.96
N GLY A 208 -4.59 2.12 -4.86
CA GLY A 208 -3.43 1.38 -4.42
C GLY A 208 -3.76 0.15 -3.59
N GLN A 209 -2.75 -0.72 -3.49
CA GLN A 209 -2.71 -1.84 -2.56
C GLN A 209 -1.59 -1.63 -1.55
N PHE A 210 -1.91 -1.86 -0.28
CA PHE A 210 -1.07 -1.58 0.86
C PHE A 210 -0.95 -2.82 1.73
N TYR A 211 0.26 -3.30 1.94
CA TYR A 211 0.55 -4.31 2.96
C TYR A 211 1.07 -3.59 4.20
N VAL A 212 0.41 -3.77 5.32
CA VAL A 212 0.74 -3.07 6.57
C VAL A 212 0.75 -4.09 7.70
N THR A 213 1.88 -4.19 8.41
CA THR A 213 1.92 -4.84 9.73
C THR A 213 2.02 -3.79 10.82
N VAL A 214 1.21 -3.88 11.87
CA VAL A 214 1.32 -3.01 13.05
C VAL A 214 1.47 -3.82 14.33
N ALA A 215 2.23 -3.31 15.28
CA ALA A 215 2.29 -3.89 16.62
C ALA A 215 2.59 -2.83 17.70
N PRO A 216 2.00 -2.96 18.90
CA PRO A 216 2.40 -2.16 20.04
C PRO A 216 3.84 -2.54 20.45
N LEU A 217 4.62 -1.55 20.86
CA LEU A 217 5.96 -1.77 21.40
C LEU A 217 5.98 -1.66 22.92
N LEU A 218 5.43 -0.57 23.46
CA LEU A 218 5.33 -0.35 24.90
C LEU A 218 3.87 -0.07 25.27
N PRO A 219 3.30 -0.79 26.26
CA PRO A 219 1.96 -0.51 26.73
C PRO A 219 1.89 0.89 27.34
N ALA A 220 0.70 1.50 27.31
CA ALA A 220 0.45 2.74 28.01
C ALA A 220 0.54 2.48 29.52
N SER A 221 1.39 3.24 30.21
CA SER A 221 1.62 3.06 31.65
C SER A 221 1.43 4.34 32.47
N GLY A 222 1.18 5.48 31.80
CA GLY A 222 1.20 6.80 32.45
C GLY A 222 2.60 7.27 32.84
N SER A 223 3.65 6.50 32.49
CA SER A 223 5.04 6.95 32.59
C SER A 223 5.47 7.65 31.29
N PRO A 224 6.34 8.67 31.35
CA PRO A 224 6.85 9.33 30.15
C PRO A 224 7.47 8.35 29.15
N GLY A 225 7.12 8.50 27.88
CA GLY A 225 7.66 7.70 26.76
C GLY A 225 7.09 6.28 26.63
N SER A 226 6.03 5.93 27.36
CA SER A 226 5.31 4.66 27.19
C SER A 226 4.16 4.78 26.19
N GLY A 227 3.33 3.74 26.02
CA GLY A 227 2.12 3.77 25.19
C GLY A 227 2.38 4.08 23.72
N ILE A 228 3.35 3.37 23.12
CA ILE A 228 3.78 3.54 21.74
C ILE A 228 3.69 2.25 20.94
N GLY A 229 3.45 2.38 19.64
CA GLY A 229 3.50 1.30 18.66
C GLY A 229 4.15 1.72 17.36
N TYR A 230 4.28 0.78 16.44
CA TYR A 230 4.91 0.97 15.14
C TYR A 230 4.10 0.26 14.05
N ALA A 231 4.21 0.77 12.83
CA ALA A 231 4.06 -0.08 11.67
C ALA A 231 5.42 -0.69 11.31
N PHE A 232 5.43 -2.00 11.15
CA PHE A 232 6.54 -2.77 10.62
C PHE A 232 6.17 -3.16 9.18
N SER A 233 7.11 -3.08 8.24
CA SER A 233 6.86 -3.47 6.84
C SER A 233 5.61 -2.81 6.23
N PHE A 234 5.68 -1.50 5.99
CA PHE A 234 4.64 -0.80 5.24
C PHE A 234 5.02 -0.73 3.76
N ILE A 235 4.34 -1.53 2.94
CA ILE A 235 4.59 -1.65 1.50
C ILE A 235 3.37 -1.12 0.75
N GLY A 236 3.59 -0.38 -0.32
CA GLY A 236 2.51 0.11 -1.16
C GLY A 236 2.88 0.14 -2.64
N ILE A 237 1.88 -0.17 -3.46
CA ILE A 237 1.86 0.14 -4.90
C ILE A 237 0.64 0.99 -5.19
N SER A 238 0.81 1.99 -6.04
CA SER A 238 -0.31 2.81 -6.48
C SER A 238 -0.07 3.39 -7.87
N ALA A 239 -1.17 3.80 -8.50
CA ALA A 239 -1.19 4.55 -9.74
C ALA A 239 -2.43 5.44 -9.77
N LYS A 240 -2.54 6.29 -10.79
CA LYS A 240 -3.81 6.95 -11.13
C LYS A 240 -4.94 5.92 -11.15
N LYS A 241 -6.12 6.32 -10.69
CA LYS A 241 -7.30 5.45 -10.56
C LYS A 241 -7.51 4.56 -11.79
N ASP A 242 -7.51 5.15 -12.98
CA ASP A 242 -7.84 4.44 -14.23
C ASP A 242 -6.67 3.61 -14.78
N GLU A 243 -5.45 3.86 -14.30
CA GLU A 243 -4.23 3.16 -14.72
C GLU A 243 -3.88 2.00 -13.78
N PHE A 244 -4.35 2.01 -12.52
CA PHE A 244 -3.92 1.06 -11.49
C PHE A 244 -4.18 -0.39 -11.87
N LYS A 245 -5.38 -0.72 -12.37
CA LYS A 245 -5.72 -2.10 -12.79
C LYS A 245 -4.72 -2.68 -13.78
N THR A 246 -4.25 -1.83 -14.68
CA THR A 246 -3.33 -2.16 -15.75
C THR A 246 -1.89 -2.19 -15.24
N MET A 247 -1.51 -1.27 -14.36
CA MET A 247 -0.14 -1.15 -13.83
C MET A 247 0.16 -2.13 -12.69
N GLN A 248 -0.84 -2.59 -11.95
CA GLN A 248 -0.68 -3.36 -10.70
C GLN A 248 0.38 -4.46 -10.85
N GLY A 249 0.23 -5.35 -11.84
CA GLY A 249 1.12 -6.49 -12.02
C GLY A 249 2.59 -6.10 -12.21
N LYS A 250 2.85 -5.02 -12.97
CA LYS A 250 4.22 -4.52 -13.21
C LYS A 250 4.81 -3.85 -11.99
N LEU A 251 4.00 -3.12 -11.21
CA LEU A 251 4.45 -2.51 -9.96
C LEU A 251 4.82 -3.60 -8.93
N THR A 252 4.03 -4.67 -8.85
CA THR A 252 4.35 -5.79 -7.95
C THR A 252 5.54 -6.62 -8.42
N GLU A 253 5.75 -6.79 -9.73
CA GLU A 253 7.00 -7.38 -10.26
C GLU A 253 8.22 -6.59 -9.75
N GLY A 254 8.11 -5.27 -9.65
CA GLY A 254 9.13 -4.42 -9.03
C GLY A 254 9.41 -4.79 -7.58
N ILE A 255 8.37 -4.88 -6.74
CA ILE A 255 8.51 -5.30 -5.33
C ILE A 255 9.16 -6.69 -5.22
N GLY A 256 8.66 -7.66 -5.98
CA GLY A 256 9.10 -9.06 -5.90
C GLY A 256 10.55 -9.28 -6.35
N SER A 257 11.10 -8.34 -7.13
CA SER A 257 12.48 -8.38 -7.60
C SER A 257 13.50 -7.80 -6.60
N PHE A 258 13.04 -7.22 -5.48
CA PHE A 258 13.92 -6.64 -4.50
C PHE A 258 14.82 -7.69 -3.86
N SER A 259 16.12 -7.40 -3.78
CA SER A 259 17.08 -8.26 -3.10
C SER A 259 18.08 -7.44 -2.30
N LEU A 260 18.58 -8.03 -1.21
CA LEU A 260 19.65 -7.47 -0.38
C LEU A 260 20.92 -8.29 -0.53
N SER A 261 22.07 -7.62 -0.46
CA SER A 261 23.36 -8.30 -0.41
C SER A 261 23.54 -9.01 0.94
N GLN A 262 24.14 -10.20 0.89
CA GLN A 262 24.39 -10.97 2.11
C GLN A 262 25.34 -10.25 3.07
N SER A 263 26.29 -9.46 2.54
CA SER A 263 27.21 -8.66 3.35
C SER A 263 26.48 -7.60 4.18
N TYR A 264 25.49 -6.93 3.59
CA TYR A 264 24.66 -5.96 4.30
C TYR A 264 23.80 -6.62 5.37
N VAL A 265 23.15 -7.74 5.05
CA VAL A 265 22.37 -8.52 6.03
C VAL A 265 23.25 -8.94 7.21
N ASN A 266 24.44 -9.49 6.94
CA ASN A 266 25.38 -9.92 7.98
C ASN A 266 25.87 -8.73 8.83
N ASN A 267 26.14 -7.59 8.20
CA ASN A 267 26.60 -6.39 8.89
C ASN A 267 25.52 -5.86 9.86
N CYS A 268 24.29 -5.74 9.38
CA CYS A 268 23.17 -5.32 10.20
C CYS A 268 22.87 -6.32 11.32
N LEU A 269 23.00 -7.62 11.08
CA LEU A 269 22.92 -8.65 12.13
C LEU A 269 23.98 -8.48 13.21
N ALA A 270 25.22 -8.18 12.81
CA ALA A 270 26.30 -7.94 13.76
C ALA A 270 26.07 -6.67 14.59
N GLN A 271 25.56 -5.60 13.97
CA GLN A 271 25.17 -4.37 14.68
C GLN A 271 23.97 -4.59 15.61
N GLN A 272 23.02 -5.43 15.21
CA GLN A 272 21.77 -5.69 15.93
C GLN A 272 21.83 -6.90 16.88
N ALA A 273 23.00 -7.51 17.11
CA ALA A 273 23.15 -8.55 18.13
C ALA A 273 22.77 -8.09 19.57
N GLN A 274 22.51 -6.78 19.77
CA GLN A 274 21.97 -6.20 21.00
C GLN A 274 20.56 -5.58 20.87
N ALA A 275 19.93 -5.59 19.68
CA ALA A 275 18.59 -5.02 19.44
C ALA A 275 17.75 -5.90 18.48
N THR A 276 16.63 -6.39 18.98
CA THR A 276 15.67 -7.35 18.41
C THR A 276 15.32 -7.23 16.91
N GLN A 277 15.31 -8.40 16.22
CA GLN A 277 14.58 -8.89 15.03
C GLN A 277 14.22 -8.00 13.81
N GLY A 278 14.59 -6.73 13.71
CA GLY A 278 14.08 -5.87 12.63
C GLY A 278 14.70 -6.10 11.24
N VAL A 279 15.96 -6.54 11.14
CA VAL A 279 16.64 -6.65 9.83
C VAL A 279 16.40 -7.97 9.11
N LEU A 280 16.09 -9.03 9.86
CA LEU A 280 16.37 -10.38 9.40
C LEU A 280 15.56 -10.87 8.19
N ARG A 281 14.62 -10.08 7.65
CA ARG A 281 13.73 -10.55 6.59
C ARG A 281 13.39 -9.56 5.50
N ALA A 282 13.77 -8.28 5.51
CA ALA A 282 13.27 -7.31 4.51
C ALA A 282 13.31 -7.79 3.04
N GLY A 283 14.43 -8.38 2.59
CA GLY A 283 14.54 -8.95 1.24
C GLY A 283 13.58 -10.10 0.97
N LYS A 284 13.54 -11.09 1.88
CA LYS A 284 12.62 -12.23 1.81
C LYS A 284 11.16 -11.77 1.95
N THR A 285 10.92 -10.80 2.82
CA THR A 285 9.63 -10.17 3.09
C THR A 285 9.06 -9.53 1.86
N LEU A 286 9.83 -8.75 1.12
CA LEU A 286 9.33 -8.09 -0.09
C LEU A 286 9.00 -9.09 -1.19
N SER A 287 9.85 -10.11 -1.39
CA SER A 287 9.56 -11.18 -2.35
C SER A 287 8.30 -11.98 -1.97
N GLU A 288 8.16 -12.42 -0.72
CA GLU A 288 6.97 -13.15 -0.25
C GLU A 288 5.70 -12.27 -0.23
N THR A 289 5.86 -10.98 0.07
CA THR A 289 4.73 -10.02 0.07
C THR A 289 4.26 -9.71 -1.34
N SER A 290 5.16 -9.72 -2.34
CA SER A 290 4.77 -9.59 -3.75
C SER A 290 3.73 -10.64 -4.15
N ASP A 291 3.96 -11.89 -3.77
CA ASP A 291 3.03 -12.99 -4.08
C ASP A 291 1.68 -12.79 -3.37
N ILE A 292 1.69 -12.28 -2.12
CA ILE A 292 0.48 -11.92 -1.38
C ILE A 292 -0.28 -10.78 -2.08
N ILE A 293 0.43 -9.75 -2.57
CA ILE A 293 -0.17 -8.60 -3.27
C ILE A 293 -0.82 -9.04 -4.58
N ILE A 294 -0.10 -9.83 -5.39
CA ILE A 294 -0.64 -10.41 -6.64
C ILE A 294 -1.85 -11.27 -6.33
N SER A 295 -1.73 -12.20 -5.37
CA SER A 295 -2.83 -13.10 -5.01
C SER A 295 -4.07 -12.33 -4.54
N SER A 296 -3.90 -11.30 -3.73
CA SER A 296 -5.03 -10.46 -3.30
C SER A 296 -5.68 -9.71 -4.45
N TRP A 297 -4.92 -9.33 -5.49
CA TRP A 297 -5.48 -8.68 -6.65
C TRP A 297 -6.22 -9.66 -7.56
N GLU A 298 -5.62 -10.83 -7.82
CA GLU A 298 -6.21 -11.88 -8.66
C GLU A 298 -7.51 -12.44 -8.05
N ASN A 299 -7.60 -12.49 -6.73
CA ASN A 299 -8.78 -12.96 -5.99
C ASN A 299 -9.70 -11.84 -5.50
N ARG A 300 -9.59 -10.62 -6.05
CA ARG A 300 -10.44 -9.50 -5.65
C ARG A 300 -11.91 -9.73 -5.99
N ASP A 301 -12.81 -9.19 -5.18
CA ASP A 301 -14.25 -9.27 -5.42
C ASP A 301 -14.68 -8.30 -6.53
N ARG A 302 -15.61 -8.75 -7.38
CA ARG A 302 -16.26 -7.89 -8.38
C ARG A 302 -17.09 -6.79 -7.70
N ALA A 303 -17.70 -7.07 -6.55
CA ALA A 303 -18.40 -6.04 -5.78
C ALA A 303 -17.45 -4.92 -5.33
N ASP A 304 -16.24 -5.26 -4.90
CA ASP A 304 -15.22 -4.28 -4.50
C ASP A 304 -14.76 -3.42 -5.68
N ASP A 305 -14.61 -4.01 -6.88
CA ASP A 305 -14.34 -3.25 -8.10
C ASP A 305 -15.46 -2.25 -8.40
N ILE A 306 -16.72 -2.67 -8.36
CA ILE A 306 -17.87 -1.75 -8.58
C ILE A 306 -17.90 -0.64 -7.52
N ILE A 307 -17.64 -0.98 -6.26
CA ILE A 307 -17.59 0.01 -5.18
C ILE A 307 -16.45 1.00 -5.42
N SER A 308 -15.27 0.54 -5.83
CA SER A 308 -14.14 1.41 -6.18
C SER A 308 -14.51 2.41 -7.28
N GLU A 309 -15.17 1.96 -8.34
CA GLU A 309 -15.63 2.83 -9.43
C GLU A 309 -16.69 3.84 -8.94
N LYS A 310 -17.71 3.38 -8.21
CA LYS A 310 -18.75 4.26 -7.63
C LYS A 310 -18.17 5.32 -6.70
N ARG A 311 -17.19 4.97 -5.87
CA ARG A 311 -16.53 5.91 -4.95
C ARG A 311 -15.68 6.93 -5.72
N SER A 312 -14.96 6.46 -6.74
CA SER A 312 -14.20 7.34 -7.63
C SER A 312 -15.10 8.38 -8.29
N ASP A 313 -16.23 7.95 -8.84
CA ASP A 313 -17.21 8.83 -9.49
C ASP A 313 -17.72 9.92 -8.51
N VAL A 314 -18.06 9.54 -7.28
CA VAL A 314 -18.47 10.49 -6.24
C VAL A 314 -17.36 11.48 -5.90
N ILE A 315 -16.11 11.03 -5.76
CA ILE A 315 -14.95 11.88 -5.44
C ILE A 315 -14.68 12.88 -6.56
N LEU A 316 -14.80 12.44 -7.82
CA LEU A 316 -14.56 13.27 -9.00
C LEU A 316 -15.76 14.16 -9.37
N GLY A 317 -16.94 13.92 -8.77
CA GLY A 317 -18.15 14.68 -9.05
C GLY A 317 -18.85 14.26 -10.36
N ASN A 318 -18.64 13.02 -10.77
CA ASN A 318 -19.13 12.43 -12.01
C ASN A 318 -20.18 11.35 -11.74
N ASP A 319 -21.00 11.11 -12.77
CA ASP A 319 -21.91 9.98 -12.90
C ASP A 319 -21.53 9.18 -14.16
N ARG A 320 -22.11 8.00 -14.34
CA ARG A 320 -21.96 7.20 -15.57
C ARG A 320 -23.31 6.84 -16.18
N VAL A 321 -23.37 6.87 -17.51
CA VAL A 321 -24.48 6.35 -18.32
C VAL A 321 -23.94 5.41 -19.38
N TYR A 322 -24.78 4.53 -19.91
CA TYR A 322 -24.37 3.63 -20.98
C TYR A 322 -25.41 3.58 -22.09
N ASP A 323 -24.93 3.30 -23.30
CA ASP A 323 -25.77 2.96 -24.44
C ASP A 323 -26.10 1.45 -24.40
N PRO A 324 -27.38 1.07 -24.29
CA PRO A 324 -27.78 -0.32 -24.23
C PRO A 324 -27.45 -1.13 -25.49
N ASP A 325 -27.31 -0.48 -26.64
CA ASP A 325 -27.07 -1.13 -27.94
C ASP A 325 -25.58 -1.40 -28.17
N THR A 326 -24.71 -0.44 -27.83
CA THR A 326 -23.25 -0.56 -28.04
C THR A 326 -22.48 -1.03 -26.80
N LYS A 327 -23.08 -0.92 -25.61
CA LYS A 327 -22.44 -1.11 -24.30
C LYS A 327 -21.33 -0.10 -23.99
N GLU A 328 -21.24 0.98 -24.77
CA GLU A 328 -20.32 2.08 -24.47
C GLU A 328 -20.78 2.83 -23.22
N VAL A 329 -19.83 3.15 -22.35
CA VAL A 329 -20.07 3.88 -21.09
C VAL A 329 -19.51 5.28 -21.21
N TYR A 330 -20.29 6.26 -20.77
CA TYR A 330 -19.99 7.68 -20.85
C TYR A 330 -19.91 8.26 -19.43
N GLU A 331 -18.84 8.98 -19.16
CA GLU A 331 -18.67 9.78 -17.96
C GLU A 331 -19.38 11.13 -18.16
N ILE A 332 -20.24 11.49 -17.21
CA ILE A 332 -21.08 12.69 -17.26
C ILE A 332 -20.98 13.47 -15.95
N PRO A 333 -21.28 14.78 -15.94
CA PRO A 333 -21.41 15.53 -14.70
C PRO A 333 -22.57 15.00 -13.85
N ASN A 334 -22.40 15.02 -12.53
CA ASN A 334 -23.47 14.67 -11.59
C ASN A 334 -24.77 15.41 -11.88
N GLY A 335 -25.88 14.66 -11.92
CA GLY A 335 -27.22 15.19 -12.19
C GLY A 335 -27.59 15.35 -13.67
N PHE A 336 -26.65 15.17 -14.61
CA PHE A 336 -26.94 15.23 -16.05
C PHE A 336 -28.08 14.28 -16.45
N TYR A 337 -28.10 13.05 -15.93
CA TYR A 337 -29.09 12.06 -16.34
C TYR A 337 -30.52 12.48 -16.00
N ASP A 338 -30.72 13.23 -14.92
CA ASP A 338 -32.06 13.62 -14.48
C ASP A 338 -32.70 14.60 -15.50
N ASP A 339 -31.92 15.56 -16.00
CA ASP A 339 -32.33 16.47 -17.08
C ASP A 339 -32.46 15.75 -18.43
N TYR A 340 -31.48 14.89 -18.74
CA TYR A 340 -31.46 14.08 -19.95
C TYR A 340 -32.71 13.20 -20.05
N ASN A 341 -33.08 12.51 -18.97
CA ASN A 341 -34.19 11.57 -18.95
C ASN A 341 -35.55 12.23 -19.25
N ILE A 342 -35.69 13.53 -18.94
CA ILE A 342 -36.88 14.33 -19.26
C ILE A 342 -36.83 14.85 -20.72
N ASN A 343 -35.63 15.11 -21.24
CA ASN A 343 -35.40 15.82 -22.50
C ASN A 343 -34.74 14.96 -23.59
N ARG A 344 -34.85 13.62 -23.52
CA ARG A 344 -34.17 12.66 -24.41
C ARG A 344 -34.20 13.04 -25.90
N GLN A 345 -35.35 13.52 -26.35
CA GLN A 345 -35.62 13.95 -27.74
C GLN A 345 -34.70 15.08 -28.25
N LYS A 346 -33.98 15.78 -27.36
CA LYS A 346 -33.07 16.90 -27.71
C LYS A 346 -31.64 16.43 -27.99
N PHE A 347 -31.36 15.15 -27.80
CA PHE A 347 -30.05 14.53 -28.00
C PHE A 347 -30.17 13.54 -29.17
N ASP A 348 -29.13 13.39 -29.96
CA ASP A 348 -29.01 12.35 -31.00
C ASP A 348 -29.02 10.95 -30.36
N MET A 349 -28.42 10.79 -29.17
CA MET A 349 -28.46 9.58 -28.35
C MET A 349 -29.60 9.64 -27.33
N ASP A 350 -30.80 9.21 -27.70
CA ASP A 350 -32.01 9.31 -26.86
C ASP A 350 -32.30 8.07 -25.97
N ASN A 351 -31.50 7.02 -26.11
CA ASN A 351 -31.70 5.70 -25.48
C ASN A 351 -30.81 5.41 -24.25
N LEU A 352 -29.95 6.34 -23.81
CA LEU A 352 -28.98 6.12 -22.72
C LEU A 352 -29.66 5.76 -21.40
N GLN A 353 -29.00 4.92 -20.60
CA GLN A 353 -29.49 4.43 -19.32
C GLN A 353 -28.45 4.59 -18.21
N LYS A 354 -28.90 4.66 -16.95
CA LYS A 354 -28.00 4.52 -15.80
C LYS A 354 -27.42 3.12 -15.77
N LEU A 355 -26.17 2.97 -15.34
CA LEU A 355 -25.54 1.66 -15.22
C LEU A 355 -26.33 0.79 -14.22
N PRO A 356 -26.58 -0.50 -14.53
CA PRO A 356 -27.13 -1.42 -13.57
C PRO A 356 -26.17 -1.59 -12.38
N ASP A 357 -26.71 -1.63 -11.15
CA ASP A 357 -25.90 -1.55 -9.93
C ASP A 357 -24.84 -2.64 -9.76
N ASN A 358 -25.07 -3.82 -10.36
CA ASN A 358 -24.24 -5.02 -10.21
C ASN A 358 -23.58 -5.46 -11.53
N ASP A 359 -23.63 -4.64 -12.59
CA ASP A 359 -23.01 -4.98 -13.87
C ASP A 359 -21.52 -4.61 -13.87
N TRP A 360 -20.71 -5.59 -13.48
CA TRP A 360 -19.27 -5.41 -13.34
C TRP A 360 -18.58 -5.01 -14.65
N ASP A 361 -19.04 -5.52 -15.80
CA ASP A 361 -18.41 -5.24 -17.09
C ASP A 361 -18.64 -3.77 -17.46
N LEU A 362 -19.84 -3.24 -17.25
CA LEU A 362 -20.14 -1.83 -17.49
C LEU A 362 -19.39 -0.92 -16.50
N TRP A 363 -19.44 -1.22 -15.20
CA TRP A 363 -18.78 -0.41 -14.17
C TRP A 363 -17.26 -0.33 -14.38
N THR A 364 -16.61 -1.41 -14.84
CA THR A 364 -15.15 -1.45 -15.00
C THR A 364 -14.66 -1.21 -16.42
N SER A 365 -15.57 -0.79 -17.32
CA SER A 365 -15.24 -0.42 -18.70
C SER A 365 -14.53 0.94 -18.75
N ALA A 366 -13.74 1.14 -19.81
CA ALA A 366 -13.18 2.47 -20.08
C ALA A 366 -14.31 3.43 -20.46
N THR A 367 -14.31 4.61 -19.86
CA THR A 367 -15.33 5.64 -20.10
C THR A 367 -14.99 6.49 -21.31
N LEU A 368 -16.04 6.94 -21.99
CA LEU A 368 -15.99 7.98 -23.01
C LEU A 368 -16.41 9.32 -22.41
N ASP A 369 -15.88 10.41 -22.95
CA ASP A 369 -16.27 11.76 -22.55
C ASP A 369 -17.74 12.04 -22.90
N GLY A 370 -18.52 12.52 -21.93
CA GLY A 370 -19.93 12.88 -22.09
C GLY A 370 -20.21 13.94 -23.16
N ASN A 371 -19.22 14.73 -23.58
CA ASN A 371 -19.34 15.64 -24.73
C ASN A 371 -19.56 14.91 -26.07
N LYS A 372 -19.32 13.59 -26.12
CA LYS A 372 -19.63 12.74 -27.27
C LYS A 372 -21.09 12.29 -27.30
N ILE A 373 -21.86 12.58 -26.25
CA ILE A 373 -23.31 12.44 -26.24
C ILE A 373 -23.84 13.61 -27.09
N HIS A 374 -24.01 13.36 -28.38
CA HIS A 374 -24.69 14.26 -29.29
C HIS A 374 -26.19 14.05 -29.19
#